data_AF-A0A9D8J0Z7-F1
#
_entry.id   AF-A0A9D8J0Z7-F1
#
_cell.length_a   1.000
_cell.length_b   1.000
_cell.length_c   1.000
_cell.angle_alpha   90.00
_cell.angle_beta   90.00
_cell.angle_gamma   90.00
#
_symmetry.space_group_name_H-M   'P 1'
#
loop_
_entity.id
_entity.type
_entity.pdbx_description
1 polymer ?
#
loop_
_entity_poly.entity_id
_entity_poly.type
_entity_poly.pdbx_seq_one_letter_code
_entity_poly.pdbx_strand_id
1 'polypeptide(L)' 'MLEMDVKLSLDRFDLAASLALDNPVTAFFGPAGSGKSTLLGMIAGTVNPQRGW' A
#
# COMPACT_ATOMS: atom_id res chain seq x y z
N MET A 1 -14.82 -0.39 -6.01
CA MET A 1 -14.01 -1.58 -5.74
C MET A 1 -12.59 -1.26 -6.14
N LEU A 2 -11.68 -1.20 -5.16
CA LEU A 2 -10.25 -0.99 -5.36
C LEU A 2 -9.56 -2.31 -5.04
N GLU A 3 -8.77 -2.82 -5.97
CA GLU A 3 -7.95 -4.01 -5.78
C GLU A 3 -6.50 -3.65 -5.98
N MET A 4 -5.63 -4.24 -5.17
CA MET A 4 -4.20 -4.02 -5.25
C MET A 4 -3.48 -5.24 -4.70
N ASP A 5 -2.47 -5.71 -5.42
CA ASP A 5 -1.49 -6.69 -4.93
C ASP A 5 -0.11 -6.16 -5.33
N VAL A 6 0.60 -5.57 -4.37
CA VAL A 6 1.84 -4.84 -4.61
C VAL A 6 2.96 -5.27 -3.69
N LYS A 7 4.19 -5.14 -4.20
CA LYS A 7 5.41 -5.24 -3.40
C LYS A 7 6.36 -4.09 -3.69
N LEU A 8 6.99 -3.60 -2.62
CA LEU A 8 8.02 -2.58 -2.64
C LEU A 8 9.08 -2.90 -1.58
N SER A 9 10.32 -3.03 -2.02
CA SER A 9 11.49 -3.16 -1.16
C SER A 9 12.33 -1.88 -1.22
N LEU A 10 12.52 -1.26 -0.06
CA LEU A 10 13.43 -0.13 0.19
C LEU A 10 14.56 -0.60 1.10
N ASP A 11 15.66 0.15 1.18
CA ASP A 11 16.91 -0.23 1.89
C ASP A 11 16.71 -0.87 3.28
N ARG A 12 15.73 -0.40 4.06
CA ARG A 12 15.46 -0.88 5.43
C ARG A 12 14.03 -1.33 5.66
N PHE A 13 13.26 -1.51 4.60
CA PHE A 13 11.81 -1.67 4.71
C PHE A 13 11.24 -2.43 3.52
N ASP A 14 10.55 -3.53 3.80
CA ASP A 14 9.75 -4.27 2.83
C ASP A 14 8.27 -4.04 3.09
N LEU A 15 7.54 -3.74 2.02
CA LEU A 15 6.09 -3.64 2.02
C LEU A 15 5.52 -4.61 1.00
N ALA A 16 4.63 -5.48 1.48
CA ALA A 16 3.76 -6.30 0.64
C ALA A 16 2.32 -6.06 1.10
N ALA A 17 1.42 -5.79 0.15
CA ALA A 17 0.02 -5.53 0.44
C ALA A 17 -0.84 -6.17 -0.64
N SER A 18 -1.77 -7.02 -0.21
CA SER A 18 -2.83 -7.60 -1.05
C SER A 18 -4.16 -7.21 -0.40
N LEU A 19 -4.96 -6.40 -1.07
CA LEU A 19 -6.22 -5.88 -0.54
C LEU A 19 -7.26 -5.68 -1.63
N ALA A 20 -8.52 -5.95 -1.27
CA ALA A 20 -9.71 -5.62 -2.04
C ALA A 20 -10.63 -4.80 -1.14
N LEU A 21 -10.91 -3.56 -1.53
CA LEU A 21 -11.75 -2.61 -0.80
C LEU A 21 -13.03 -2.34 -1.59
N ASP A 22 -14.16 -2.68 -1.00
CA ASP A 22 -15.50 -2.41 -1.52
C ASP A 22 -16.22 -1.30 -0.73
N ASN A 23 -15.76 -1.00 0.50
CA ASN A 23 -16.33 0.02 1.35
C ASN A 23 -16.04 1.45 0.86
N PRO A 24 -17.01 2.40 1.01
CA PRO A 24 -16.80 3.81 0.67
C PRO A 24 -15.69 4.50 1.48
N VAL A 25 -15.45 4.02 2.71
CA VAL A 25 -14.43 4.55 3.61
C VAL A 25 -13.69 3.39 4.26
N THR A 26 -12.36 3.42 4.16
CA THR A 26 -11.46 2.44 4.79
C THR A 26 -10.37 3.18 5.55
N ALA A 27 -10.07 2.72 6.77
CA ALA A 27 -8.99 3.25 7.59
C ALA A 27 -7.85 2.23 7.70
N PHE A 28 -6.61 2.70 7.50
CA PHE A 28 -5.39 1.90 7.70
C PHE A 28 -4.75 2.24 9.04
N PHE A 29 -4.63 1.25 9.93
CA PHE A 29 -4.02 1.42 11.25
C PHE A 29 -2.66 0.73 11.34
N GLY A 30 -1.79 1.23 12.22
CA GLY A 30 -0.50 0.62 12.54
C GLY A 30 0.52 1.60 13.13
N PRO A 31 1.65 1.11 13.68
CA PRO A 31 2.71 1.94 14.26
C PRO A 31 3.33 2.94 13.27
N ALA A 32 4.02 3.97 13.77
CA ALA A 32 4.83 4.84 12.91
C ALA A 32 5.86 4.02 12.12
N GLY A 33 6.06 4.34 10.84
CA GLY A 33 6.99 3.59 9.96
C GLY A 33 6.44 2.29 9.36
N SER A 34 5.20 1.87 9.69
CA SER A 34 4.61 0.63 9.14
C SER A 34 4.26 0.67 7.65
N GLY A 35 4.62 1.74 6.92
CA GLY A 35 4.36 1.86 5.48
C GLY A 35 2.98 2.39 5.06
N LYS A 36 2.15 2.89 5.99
CA LYS A 36 0.81 3.43 5.66
C LYS A 36 0.84 4.53 4.59
N SER A 37 1.69 5.54 4.78
CA SER A 37 1.81 6.65 3.82
C SER A 37 2.33 6.17 2.47
N THR A 38 3.22 5.17 2.47
CA THR A 38 3.72 4.54 1.25
C THR A 38 2.61 3.80 0.52
N LEU A 39 1.80 3.01 1.24
CA LEU A 39 0.62 2.31 0.70
C LEU A 39 -0.39 3.29 0.09
N LEU A 40 -0.69 4.40 0.78
CA LEU A 40 -1.54 5.45 0.25
C LEU A 40 -0.93 6.12 -0.99
N GLY A 41 0.39 6.29 -1.03
CA GLY A 41 1.09 6.78 -2.21
C GLY A 41 0.97 5.84 -3.42
N MET A 42 1.01 4.53 -3.19
CA MET A 42 0.77 3.52 -4.24
C MET A 42 -0.67 3.58 -4.75
N ILE A 43 -1.65 3.64 -3.84
CA ILE A 43 -3.07 3.82 -4.20
C ILE A 43 -3.28 5.11 -5.01
N ALA A 44 -2.60 6.20 -4.65
CA ALA A 44 -2.68 7.48 -5.34
C ALA A 44 -1.85 7.55 -6.63
N GLY A 45 -1.06 6.52 -6.96
CA GLY A 45 -0.16 6.51 -8.12
C GLY A 45 1.06 7.44 -8.01
N THR A 46 1.36 7.96 -6.82
CA THR A 46 2.53 8.83 -6.56
C THR A 46 3.79 8.02 -6.21
N VAL A 47 3.61 6.77 -5.79
CA VAL A 47 4.68 5.80 -5.55
C VAL A 47 4.41 4.58 -6.42
N ASN A 48 5.35 4.20 -7.28
CA ASN A 48 5.21 2.99 -8.08
C ASN A 48 5.64 1.75 -7.29
N PRO A 49 4.84 0.68 -7.30
CA PRO A 49 5.28 -0.60 -6.77
C PRO A 49 6.40 -1.18 -7.65
N GLN A 50 7.24 -2.03 -7.08
CA GLN A 50 8.25 -2.76 -7.87
C GLN A 50 7.66 -4.01 -8.53
N ARG A 51 6.55 -4.52 -7.99
CA ARG A 51 5.81 -5.66 -8.54
C ARG A 51 4.32 -5.50 -8.27
N GLY A 52 3.53 -6.07 -9.18
CA GLY A 52 2.10 -6.19 -9.03
C GLY A 52 1.32 -5.08 -9.71
N TRP A 53 0.08 -4.88 -9.28
CA TRP A 53 -0.86 -3.89 -9.78
C TRP A 53 -1.52 -3.11 -8.63
#